data_AF-A0A3R9G9R0-F1
#
_entry.id   AF-A0A3R9G9R0-F1
#
_cell.length_a   1.000
_cell.length_b   1.000
_cell.length_c   1.000
_cell.angle_alpha   90.00
_cell.angle_beta   90.00
_cell.angle_gamma   90.00
#
_symmetry.space_group_name_H-M   'P 1'
#
loop_
_entity.id
_entity.type
_entity.pdbx_description
1 polymer ?
#
loop_
_entity_poly.entity_id
_entity_poly.type
_entity_poly.pdbx_seq_one_letter_code
_entity_poly.pdbx_strand_id
1 'polypeptide(L)'
;MSFREKHLWVAIIAGLAVWGAYAWRFGERVLAGGLKQADFAADMGGLFILGLIAVVVLESGLTALAMLTTPKAERQARDEREGAATLQASHVSLMLLIGLLVTISAVAYGVGFWGSLKPEGLARWMIPGNGLVLAANAVLGCVMLSELARWALSLALLRRGR
;
A
#
# COMPACT_ATOMS: atom_id res chain seq x y z
N MET A 1 -16.27 8.70 18.96
CA MET A 1 -15.45 7.73 18.20
C MET A 1 -14.98 6.64 19.14
N SER A 2 -15.15 5.36 18.78
CA SER A 2 -14.63 4.25 19.61
C SER A 2 -13.10 4.20 19.51
N PHE A 3 -12.44 3.56 20.48
CA PHE A 3 -10.98 3.36 20.47
C PHE A 3 -10.48 2.74 19.14
N ARG A 4 -11.23 1.77 18.61
CA ARG A 4 -10.93 1.11 17.33
C ARG A 4 -11.04 2.05 16.14
N GLU A 5 -12.04 2.93 16.13
CA GLU A 5 -12.20 3.93 15.07
C GLU A 5 -10.99 4.88 15.05
N LYS A 6 -10.53 5.34 16.23
CA LYS A 6 -9.31 6.18 16.34
C LYS A 6 -8.06 5.44 15.86
N HIS A 7 -7.87 4.18 16.28
CA HIS A 7 -6.72 3.38 15.88
C HIS A 7 -6.71 3.11 14.37
N LEU A 8 -7.87 2.85 13.76
CA LEU A 8 -7.97 2.65 12.31
C LEU A 8 -7.63 3.93 11.54
N TRP A 9 -8.12 5.09 11.99
CA TRP A 9 -7.75 6.39 11.39
C TRP A 9 -6.26 6.67 11.47
N VAL A 10 -5.66 6.32 12.60
CA VAL A 10 -4.23 6.44 12.80
C VAL A 10 -3.45 5.56 11.81
N ALA A 11 -3.86 4.30 11.60
CA ALA A 11 -3.24 3.42 10.61
C ALA A 11 -3.38 3.96 9.18
N ILE A 12 -4.57 4.48 8.82
CA ILE A 12 -4.82 5.11 7.52
C ILE A 12 -3.88 6.31 7.31
N ILE A 13 -3.81 7.22 8.29
CA ILE A 13 -2.99 8.44 8.19
C ILE A 13 -1.50 8.07 8.12
N ALA A 14 -1.04 7.15 8.97
CA ALA A 14 0.34 6.69 8.99
C ALA A 14 0.73 6.06 7.64
N GLY A 15 -0.09 5.15 7.13
CA GLY A 15 0.12 4.52 5.83
C GLY A 15 0.12 5.53 4.68
N LEU A 16 -0.87 6.42 4.62
CA LEU A 16 -0.94 7.46 3.58
C LEU A 16 0.21 8.46 3.66
N ALA A 17 0.65 8.84 4.86
CA ALA A 17 1.74 9.78 5.02
C ALA A 17 3.06 9.20 4.50
N VAL A 18 3.41 7.98 4.94
CA VAL A 18 4.69 7.36 4.56
C VAL A 18 4.66 6.93 3.09
N TRP A 19 3.65 6.17 2.68
CA TRP A 19 3.59 5.66 1.32
C TRP A 19 3.18 6.71 0.30
N GLY A 20 2.38 7.70 0.69
CA GLY A 20 2.06 8.85 -0.17
C GLY A 20 3.29 9.72 -0.43
N ALA A 21 4.08 10.03 0.61
CA ALA A 21 5.34 10.76 0.42
C ALA A 21 6.34 9.98 -0.45
N TYR A 22 6.46 8.67 -0.24
CA TYR A 22 7.28 7.80 -1.07
C TYR A 22 6.78 7.77 -2.53
N ALA A 23 5.48 7.55 -2.76
CA ALA A 23 4.88 7.49 -4.09
C ALA A 23 5.00 8.82 -4.84
N TRP A 24 4.88 9.95 -4.14
CA TRP A 24 5.12 11.27 -4.71
C TRP A 24 6.56 11.41 -5.22
N ARG A 25 7.55 11.10 -4.38
CA ARG A 25 8.97 11.14 -4.76
C ARG A 25 9.31 10.18 -5.89
N PHE A 26 8.71 8.99 -5.87
CA PHE A 26 8.84 8.02 -6.96
C PHE A 26 8.29 8.57 -8.27
N GLY A 27 7.08 9.14 -8.25
CA GLY A 27 6.45 9.76 -9.41
C GLY A 27 7.26 10.90 -10.00
N GLU A 28 7.75 11.82 -9.16
CA GLU A 28 8.64 12.91 -9.57
C GLU A 28 9.89 12.39 -10.27
N ARG A 29 10.56 11.38 -9.69
CA ARG A 29 11.78 10.79 -10.24
C ARG A 29 11.53 10.05 -11.56
N VAL A 30 10.40 9.35 -11.69
CA VAL A 30 10.01 8.69 -12.95
C VAL A 30 9.72 9.72 -14.04
N LEU A 31 8.96 10.77 -13.72
CA LEU A 31 8.63 11.86 -14.66
C LEU A 31 9.87 12.66 -15.09
N ALA A 32 10.84 12.82 -14.19
CA ALA A 32 12.15 13.42 -14.49
C ALA A 32 13.08 12.52 -15.34
N GLY A 33 12.62 11.34 -15.75
CA GLY A 33 13.40 10.41 -16.57
C GLY A 33 14.39 9.53 -15.80
N GLY A 34 14.21 9.40 -14.48
CA GLY A 34 15.05 8.60 -13.59
C GLY A 34 15.16 7.12 -13.99
N LEU A 35 14.18 6.59 -14.74
CA LEU A 35 14.21 5.22 -15.27
C LEU A 35 15.40 4.93 -16.21
N LYS A 36 16.11 5.96 -16.68
CA LYS A 36 17.33 5.87 -17.48
C LYS A 36 18.63 5.98 -16.67
N GLN A 37 18.54 6.28 -15.39
CA GLN A 37 19.71 6.45 -14.51
C GLN A 37 20.04 5.12 -13.83
N ALA A 38 21.34 4.79 -13.74
CA ALA A 38 21.79 3.57 -13.08
C ALA A 38 21.52 3.59 -11.56
N ASP A 39 21.55 4.78 -10.97
CA ASP A 39 21.44 4.99 -9.52
C ASP A 39 19.99 4.92 -9.03
N PHE A 40 19.02 4.94 -9.94
CA PHE A 40 17.59 4.98 -9.63
C PHE A 40 17.15 3.80 -8.76
N ALA A 41 17.63 2.59 -9.06
CA ALA A 41 17.29 1.40 -8.30
C ALA A 41 17.85 1.45 -6.87
N ALA A 42 19.08 1.95 -6.69
CA ALA A 42 19.71 2.08 -5.38
C ALA A 42 19.01 3.14 -4.53
N ASP A 43 18.75 4.31 -5.11
CA ASP A 43 18.07 5.43 -4.44
C ASP A 43 16.65 5.08 -4.01
N MET A 44 15.86 4.51 -4.93
CA MET A 44 14.48 4.12 -4.62
C MET A 44 14.44 2.93 -3.66
N GLY A 45 15.40 1.99 -3.77
CA GLY A 45 15.55 0.89 -2.83
C GLY A 45 15.84 1.37 -1.41
N GLY A 46 16.72 2.36 -1.25
CA GLY A 46 16.99 3.00 0.05
C GLY A 46 15.77 3.68 0.65
N LEU A 47 15.04 4.46 -0.15
CA LEU A 47 13.79 5.11 0.27
C LEU A 47 12.70 4.09 0.63
N PHE A 48 12.63 2.97 -0.09
CA PHE A 48 11.69 1.90 0.20
C PHE A 48 11.98 1.24 1.55
N ILE A 49 13.24 0.89 1.83
CA ILE A 49 13.65 0.34 3.14
C ILE A 49 13.36 1.34 4.26
N LEU A 50 13.69 2.61 4.05
CA LEU A 50 13.38 3.67 5.01
C LEU A 50 11.87 3.77 5.26
N GLY A 51 11.05 3.68 4.21
CA GLY A 51 9.59 3.64 4.30
C GLY A 51 9.08 2.47 5.13
N LEU A 52 9.62 1.25 4.93
CA LEU A 52 9.27 0.08 5.74
C LEU A 52 9.59 0.30 7.22
N ILE A 53 10.79 0.79 7.53
CA ILE A 53 11.20 1.10 8.91
C ILE A 53 10.27 2.17 9.50
N ALA A 54 10.00 3.24 8.75
CA ALA A 54 9.15 4.34 9.19
C ALA A 54 7.72 3.88 9.50
N VAL A 55 7.12 3.03 8.65
CA VAL A 55 5.78 2.47 8.90
C VAL A 55 5.78 1.65 10.19
N VAL A 56 6.73 0.72 10.34
CA VAL A 56 6.80 -0.13 11.54
C VAL A 56 6.98 0.69 12.81
N VAL A 57 7.89 1.67 12.79
CA VAL A 57 8.14 2.56 13.94
C VAL A 57 6.90 3.40 14.26
N LEU A 58 6.27 3.98 13.24
CA LEU A 58 5.10 4.83 13.39
C LEU A 58 3.92 4.02 13.93
N GLU A 59 3.61 2.87 13.32
CA GLU A 59 2.53 1.99 13.73
C GLU A 59 2.75 1.42 15.15
N SER A 60 3.98 1.00 15.47
CA SER A 60 4.32 0.50 16.81
C SER A 60 4.18 1.60 17.86
N GLY A 61 4.70 2.80 17.59
CA GLY A 61 4.60 3.94 18.50
C GLY A 61 3.17 4.39 18.74
N LEU A 62 2.36 4.44 17.68
CA LEU A 62 0.95 4.80 17.75
C LEU A 62 0.11 3.72 18.44
N THR A 63 0.41 2.44 18.22
CA THR A 63 -0.23 1.32 18.92
C THR A 63 0.09 1.35 20.40
N ALA A 64 1.35 1.60 20.78
CA ALA A 64 1.77 1.73 22.17
C ALA A 64 1.07 2.92 22.86
N LEU A 65 1.02 4.09 22.20
CA LEU A 65 0.28 5.26 22.69
C LEU A 65 -1.20 4.94 22.90
N ALA A 66 -1.85 4.33 21.90
CA ALA A 66 -3.23 3.92 21.99
C ALA A 66 -3.44 2.94 23.16
N MET A 67 -2.54 1.97 23.33
CA MET A 67 -2.60 1.01 24.43
C MET A 67 -2.48 1.64 25.82
N LEU A 68 -1.64 2.66 25.98
CA LEU A 68 -1.45 3.36 27.25
C LEU A 68 -2.65 4.26 27.60
N THR A 69 -3.35 4.78 26.60
CA THR A 69 -4.46 5.73 26.81
C THR A 69 -5.84 5.09 27.01
N THR A 70 -6.00 3.77 26.81
CA THR A 70 -7.35 3.13 26.80
C THR A 70 -7.55 2.05 27.86
N PRO A 71 -8.59 2.18 28.71
CA PRO A 71 -8.92 1.22 29.75
C PRO A 71 -9.28 -0.18 29.22
N LYS A 72 -8.92 -1.23 29.97
CA LYS A 72 -9.16 -2.66 29.64
C LYS A 72 -10.63 -2.99 29.36
N ALA A 73 -11.59 -2.27 29.96
CA ALA A 73 -13.03 -2.54 29.85
C ALA A 73 -13.61 -2.31 28.45
N GLU A 74 -13.08 -1.35 27.68
CA GLU A 74 -13.51 -1.12 26.27
C GLU A 74 -12.90 -2.15 25.29
N ARG A 75 -11.87 -2.91 25.70
CA ARG A 75 -11.20 -3.88 24.81
C ARG A 75 -11.97 -5.19 24.63
N GLN A 76 -12.91 -5.49 25.52
CA GLN A 76 -13.47 -6.84 25.67
C GLN A 76 -14.89 -7.01 25.10
N ALA A 77 -15.58 -5.91 24.77
CA ALA A 77 -16.87 -5.97 24.09
C ALA A 77 -16.67 -6.28 22.58
N ARG A 78 -16.33 -7.53 22.26
CA ARG A 78 -16.32 -8.03 20.88
C ARG A 78 -17.75 -8.39 20.50
N ASP A 79 -18.47 -7.44 19.93
CA ASP A 79 -19.76 -7.72 19.32
C ASP A 79 -19.52 -8.62 18.09
N GLU A 80 -20.21 -9.76 17.97
CA GLU A 80 -20.05 -10.71 16.85
C GLU A 80 -20.24 -10.02 15.50
N ARG A 81 -21.07 -8.98 15.48
CA ARG A 81 -21.33 -8.09 14.33
C ARG A 81 -20.08 -7.35 13.85
N GLU A 82 -19.21 -6.89 14.75
CA GLU A 82 -17.94 -6.24 14.39
C GLU A 82 -16.96 -7.25 13.78
N GLY A 83 -16.99 -8.49 14.25
CA GLY A 83 -16.20 -9.59 13.68
C GLY A 83 -16.58 -9.88 12.23
N ALA A 84 -17.89 -9.97 11.96
CA ALA A 84 -18.41 -10.18 10.61
C ALA A 84 -18.07 -9.02 9.66
N ALA A 85 -18.17 -7.77 10.13
CA ALA A 85 -17.81 -6.59 9.35
C ALA A 85 -16.32 -6.57 8.94
N THR A 86 -15.43 -6.92 9.88
CA THR A 86 -13.98 -6.97 9.63
C THR A 86 -13.62 -8.10 8.65
N LEU A 87 -14.29 -9.24 8.77
CA LEU A 87 -14.11 -10.39 7.87
C LEU A 87 -14.57 -10.04 6.45
N GLN A 88 -15.74 -9.43 6.30
CA GLN A 88 -16.28 -8.99 5.01
C GLN A 88 -15.36 -7.96 4.35
N ALA A 89 -14.90 -6.95 5.09
CA ALA A 89 -13.98 -5.94 4.59
C ALA A 89 -12.65 -6.57 4.12
N SER A 90 -12.14 -7.54 4.87
CA SER A 90 -10.92 -8.29 4.51
C SER A 90 -11.11 -9.15 3.26
N HIS A 91 -12.26 -9.82 3.13
CA HIS A 91 -12.58 -10.60 1.93
C HIS A 91 -12.65 -9.73 0.67
N VAL A 92 -13.34 -8.58 0.73
CA VAL A 92 -13.42 -7.64 -0.40
C VAL A 92 -12.05 -7.07 -0.76
N SER A 93 -11.25 -6.68 0.25
CA SER A 93 -9.88 -6.22 0.05
C SER A 93 -9.01 -7.27 -0.63
N LEU A 94 -9.13 -8.54 -0.22
CA LEU A 94 -8.38 -9.65 -0.82
C LEU A 94 -8.80 -9.88 -2.28
N MET A 95 -10.10 -9.90 -2.57
CA MET A 95 -10.60 -10.02 -3.95
C MET A 95 -10.12 -8.86 -4.83
N LEU A 96 -10.14 -7.63 -4.29
CA LEU A 96 -9.62 -6.46 -4.98
C LEU A 96 -8.12 -6.57 -5.25
N LEU A 97 -7.34 -7.02 -4.26
CA LEU A 97 -5.89 -7.23 -4.41
C LEU A 97 -5.60 -8.24 -5.53
N ILE A 98 -6.32 -9.37 -5.52
CA ILE A 98 -6.19 -10.39 -6.58
C ILE A 98 -6.48 -9.76 -7.95
N GLY A 99 -7.61 -9.05 -8.10
CA GLY A 99 -7.98 -8.41 -9.36
C GLY A 99 -6.93 -7.40 -9.86
N LEU A 100 -6.39 -6.59 -8.96
CA LEU A 100 -5.33 -5.63 -9.27
C LEU A 100 -4.04 -6.34 -9.69
N LEU A 101 -3.60 -7.36 -8.94
CA LEU A 101 -2.40 -8.12 -9.27
C LEU A 101 -2.52 -8.86 -10.60
N VAL A 102 -3.69 -9.45 -10.90
CA VAL A 102 -3.96 -10.08 -12.20
C VAL A 102 -3.87 -9.05 -13.33
N THR A 103 -4.43 -7.86 -13.12
CA THR A 103 -4.40 -6.78 -14.11
C THR A 103 -2.97 -6.30 -14.37
N ILE A 104 -2.19 -6.01 -13.31
CA ILE A 104 -0.79 -5.60 -13.45
C ILE A 104 0.05 -6.70 -14.08
N SER A 105 -0.19 -7.96 -13.72
CA SER A 105 0.51 -9.10 -14.32
C SER A 105 0.20 -9.20 -15.81
N ALA A 106 -1.06 -9.08 -16.22
CA ALA A 106 -1.47 -9.10 -17.62
C ALA A 106 -0.81 -7.96 -18.41
N VAL A 107 -0.77 -6.75 -17.85
CA VAL A 107 -0.08 -5.60 -18.45
C VAL A 107 1.43 -5.88 -18.57
N ALA A 108 2.07 -6.40 -17.52
CA ALA A 108 3.50 -6.72 -17.53
C ALA A 108 3.84 -7.78 -18.58
N TYR A 109 3.02 -8.83 -18.71
CA TYR A 109 3.16 -9.84 -19.77
C TYR A 109 2.97 -9.22 -21.16
N GLY A 110 1.97 -8.36 -21.34
CA GLY A 110 1.75 -7.66 -22.62
C GLY A 110 2.91 -6.77 -23.01
N VAL A 111 3.47 -6.02 -22.06
CA VAL A 111 4.66 -5.18 -22.26
C VAL A 111 5.89 -6.04 -22.57
N GLY A 112 6.11 -7.14 -21.84
CA GLY A 112 7.21 -8.07 -22.10
C GLY A 112 7.12 -8.73 -23.47
N PHE A 113 5.91 -9.17 -23.87
CA PHE A 113 5.66 -9.73 -25.18
C PHE A 113 5.94 -8.71 -26.30
N TRP A 114 5.39 -7.50 -26.19
CA TRP A 114 5.64 -6.44 -27.17
C TRP A 114 7.11 -6.00 -27.21
N GLY A 115 7.77 -5.99 -26.06
CA GLY A 115 9.19 -5.71 -25.93
C GLY A 115 10.08 -6.74 -26.59
N SER A 116 9.69 -8.02 -26.54
CA SER A 116 10.40 -9.07 -27.27
C SER A 116 10.32 -8.89 -28.78
N LEU A 117 9.20 -8.34 -29.27
CA LEU A 117 9.00 -8.03 -30.69
C LEU A 117 9.71 -6.74 -31.13
N LYS A 118 9.88 -5.76 -30.23
CA LYS A 118 10.50 -4.45 -30.50
C LYS A 118 11.42 -4.01 -29.35
N PRO A 119 12.60 -4.63 -29.21
CA PRO A 119 13.49 -4.39 -28.06
C PRO A 119 13.99 -2.93 -27.98
N GLU A 120 14.21 -2.29 -29.12
CA GLU A 120 14.67 -0.90 -29.22
C GLU A 120 13.66 0.11 -28.65
N GLY A 121 12.36 -0.23 -28.70
CA GLY A 121 11.29 0.62 -28.19
C GLY A 121 11.34 0.74 -26.67
N LEU A 122 11.49 -0.39 -25.97
CA LEU A 122 11.55 -0.42 -24.50
C LEU A 122 12.88 0.09 -23.94
N ALA A 123 13.99 -0.23 -24.60
CA ALA A 123 15.32 0.26 -24.23
C ALA A 123 15.44 1.79 -24.31
N ARG A 124 14.64 2.46 -25.17
CA ARG A 124 14.59 3.92 -25.27
C ARG A 124 14.01 4.60 -24.03
N TRP A 125 13.16 3.91 -23.28
CA TRP A 125 12.44 4.49 -22.13
C TRP A 125 13.05 4.11 -20.79
N MET A 126 13.73 2.95 -20.68
CA MET A 126 14.16 2.43 -19.39
C MET A 126 15.32 1.42 -19.52
N ILE A 127 16.22 1.41 -18.53
CA ILE A 127 17.21 0.33 -18.36
C ILE A 127 16.49 -0.91 -17.80
N PRO A 128 16.78 -2.13 -18.30
CA PRO A 128 16.08 -3.35 -17.86
C PRO A 128 15.98 -3.54 -16.34
N GLY A 129 17.04 -3.21 -15.59
CA GLY A 129 17.05 -3.27 -14.12
C GLY A 129 16.03 -2.36 -13.45
N ASN A 130 15.79 -1.16 -13.99
CA ASN A 130 14.80 -0.21 -13.46
C ASN A 130 13.36 -0.64 -13.76
N GLY A 131 13.15 -1.53 -14.73
CA GLY A 131 11.84 -2.12 -15.01
C GLY A 131 11.33 -3.00 -13.88
N LEU A 132 12.23 -3.70 -13.19
CA LEU A 132 11.88 -4.48 -12.00
C LEU A 132 11.47 -3.58 -10.84
N VAL A 133 12.13 -2.43 -10.68
CA VAL A 133 11.78 -1.43 -9.67
C VAL A 133 10.39 -0.85 -9.96
N LEU A 134 10.09 -0.54 -11.21
CA LEU A 134 8.76 -0.07 -11.62
C LEU A 134 7.68 -1.12 -11.33
N ALA A 135 7.94 -2.39 -11.67
CA ALA A 135 7.02 -3.50 -11.39
C ALA A 135 6.79 -3.70 -9.87
N ALA A 136 7.85 -3.67 -9.07
CA ALA A 136 7.75 -3.77 -7.62
C ALA A 136 6.92 -2.64 -7.00
N ASN A 137 7.10 -1.41 -7.49
CA ASN A 137 6.30 -0.26 -7.05
C ASN A 137 4.83 -0.36 -7.50
N ALA A 138 4.58 -0.94 -8.66
CA ALA A 138 3.22 -1.20 -9.13
C ALA A 138 2.50 -2.22 -8.23
N VAL A 139 3.18 -3.30 -7.83
CA VAL A 139 2.68 -4.28 -6.85
C VAL A 139 2.43 -3.63 -5.49
N LEU A 140 3.36 -2.82 -4.99
CA LEU A 140 3.18 -2.05 -3.76
C LEU A 140 1.93 -1.17 -3.83
N GLY A 141 1.71 -0.49 -4.97
CA GLY A 141 0.50 0.27 -5.23
C GLY A 141 -0.78 -0.56 -5.11
N CYS A 142 -0.79 -1.79 -5.63
CA CYS A 142 -1.93 -2.71 -5.46
C CYS A 142 -2.20 -3.03 -3.99
N VAL A 143 -1.15 -3.32 -3.22
CA VAL A 143 -1.28 -3.60 -1.79
C VAL A 143 -1.85 -2.39 -1.07
N MET A 144 -1.35 -1.18 -1.35
CA MET A 144 -1.85 0.05 -0.72
C MET A 144 -3.30 0.35 -1.08
N LEU A 145 -3.70 0.19 -2.35
CA LEU A 145 -5.09 0.38 -2.77
C LEU A 145 -6.03 -0.64 -2.12
N SER A 146 -5.60 -1.89 -2.02
CA SER A 146 -6.36 -2.94 -1.35
C SER A 146 -6.52 -2.67 0.15
N GLU A 147 -5.45 -2.24 0.83
CA GLU A 147 -5.47 -1.90 2.25
C GLU A 147 -6.35 -0.67 2.53
N LEU A 148 -6.27 0.36 1.68
CA LEU A 148 -7.16 1.52 1.77
C LEU A 148 -8.62 1.13 1.62
N ALA A 149 -8.95 0.23 0.68
CA ALA A 149 -10.30 -0.31 0.52
C ALA A 149 -10.74 -1.08 1.76
N ARG A 150 -9.85 -1.90 2.35
CA ARG A 150 -10.11 -2.63 3.60
C ARG A 150 -10.46 -1.68 4.73
N TRP A 151 -9.67 -0.62 4.91
CA TRP A 151 -9.87 0.36 5.98
C TRP A 151 -11.14 1.18 5.75
N ALA A 152 -11.41 1.62 4.52
CA ALA A 152 -12.60 2.38 4.17
C ALA A 152 -13.88 1.55 4.39
N LEU A 153 -13.90 0.29 3.95
CA LEU A 153 -15.04 -0.61 4.16
C LEU A 153 -15.25 -0.94 5.64
N SER A 154 -14.17 -1.15 6.39
CA SER A 154 -14.24 -1.38 7.84
C SER A 154 -14.88 -0.18 8.55
N LEU A 155 -14.47 1.05 8.21
CA LEU A 155 -15.07 2.29 8.73
C LEU A 155 -16.54 2.43 8.33
N ALA A 156 -16.88 2.17 7.06
CA ALA A 156 -18.24 2.31 6.55
C ALA A 156 -19.20 1.32 7.24
N LEU A 157 -18.78 0.07 7.43
CA LEU A 157 -19.60 -0.95 8.09
C LEU A 157 -19.76 -0.67 9.59
N LEU A 158 -18.70 -0.20 10.27
CA LEU A 158 -18.79 0.21 11.69
C LEU A 158 -19.72 1.41 11.90
N ARG A 159 -19.75 2.37 10.96
CA ARG A 159 -20.65 3.53 11.03
C ARG A 159 -22.11 3.19 10.77
N ARG A 160 -22.38 2.19 9.94
CA ARG A 160 -23.74 1.76 9.57
C ARG A 160 -24.43 0.94 10.67
N GLY A 161 -23.69 0.44 11.64
CA GLY A 161 -24.20 -0.31 12.79
C GLY A 161 -24.49 0.52 14.05
N ARG A 162 -24.27 1.84 14.01
CA ARG A 162 -24.70 2.81 15.04
C ARG A 162 -26.08 3.34 14.72
#